data_AF-A0A1A8JWE2-F1
#
_entry.id   AF-A0A1A8JWE2-F1
#
_cell.length_a   1.000
_cell.length_b   1.000
_cell.length_c   1.000
_cell.angle_alpha   90.00
_cell.angle_beta   90.00
_cell.angle_gamma   90.00
#
_symmetry.space_group_name_H-M   'P 1'
#
loop_
_entity.id
_entity.type
_entity.pdbx_description
1 polymer ?
#
loop_
_entity_poly.entity_id
_entity_poly.type
_entity_poly.pdbx_seq_one_letter_code
_entity_poly.pdbx_strand_id
1 'polypeptide(L)'
;MWIPTEHEKYGVVLVSFRGTIQHGLPLEIGDTVQILEKCEGWYRGFILKNPNVKGIFPSSYIHLKNAVVKNKGQFETVIPVEDSVITEMTSTLRDWGAMWKQLYVKNEGDLFH
;
A
#
# COMPACT_ATOMS: atom_id res chain seq x y z
N MET A 1 -23.48 3.37 4.11
CA MET A 1 -23.23 4.38 3.04
C MET A 1 -21.74 4.72 3.06
N TRP A 2 -21.10 4.93 1.89
CA TRP A 2 -19.69 5.32 1.81
C TRP A 2 -19.49 6.78 2.22
N ILE A 3 -18.52 7.03 3.09
CA ILE A 3 -18.22 8.35 3.64
C ILE A 3 -16.73 8.64 3.40
N PRO A 4 -16.37 9.80 2.83
CA PRO A 4 -14.97 10.22 2.69
C PRO A 4 -14.25 10.21 4.04
N THR A 5 -13.03 9.66 4.08
CA THR A 5 -12.22 9.69 5.30
C THR A 5 -11.53 11.05 5.44
N GLU A 6 -11.51 11.59 6.66
CA GLU A 6 -10.81 12.85 6.95
C GLU A 6 -9.41 12.62 7.55
N HIS A 7 -9.28 11.59 8.40
CA HIS A 7 -8.05 11.28 9.13
C HIS A 7 -7.43 9.94 8.70
N GLU A 8 -8.26 8.94 8.42
CA GLU A 8 -7.85 7.60 7.98
C GLU A 8 -7.47 7.66 6.50
N LYS A 9 -6.29 8.19 6.21
CA LYS A 9 -5.82 8.45 4.84
C LYS A 9 -4.75 7.49 4.37
N TYR A 10 -4.01 6.90 5.30
CA TYR A 10 -2.86 6.05 5.01
C TYR A 10 -2.82 4.85 5.94
N GLY A 11 -2.44 3.69 5.39
CA GLY A 11 -2.23 2.50 6.19
C GLY A 11 -1.36 1.47 5.49
N VAL A 12 -0.97 0.47 6.27
CA VAL A 12 -0.21 -0.69 5.82
C VAL A 12 -1.05 -1.94 6.00
N VAL A 13 -1.01 -2.82 5.01
CA VAL A 13 -1.72 -4.09 5.03
C VAL A 13 -1.04 -5.07 6.00
N LEU A 14 -1.80 -5.56 6.97
CA LEU A 14 -1.34 -6.56 7.96
C LEU A 14 -1.54 -7.99 7.49
N VAL A 15 -2.55 -8.23 6.66
CA VAL A 15 -2.98 -9.56 6.21
C VAL A 15 -3.32 -9.50 4.72
N SER A 16 -2.81 -10.46 3.94
CA SER A 16 -3.13 -10.54 2.52
C SER A 16 -4.64 -10.73 2.30
N PHE A 17 -5.19 -10.01 1.34
CA PHE A 17 -6.60 -10.09 0.96
C PHE A 17 -6.69 -10.44 -0.52
N ARG A 18 -7.35 -11.54 -0.85
CA ARG A 18 -7.41 -12.04 -2.24
C ARG A 18 -8.27 -11.19 -3.17
N GLY A 19 -9.15 -10.33 -2.64
CA GLY A 19 -10.00 -9.46 -3.46
C GLY A 19 -11.04 -10.21 -4.30
N THR A 20 -11.43 -11.43 -3.94
CA THR A 20 -12.37 -12.27 -4.74
C THR A 20 -13.81 -11.79 -4.72
N ILE A 21 -14.12 -10.75 -3.93
CA ILE A 21 -15.44 -10.13 -3.88
C ILE A 21 -15.58 -9.08 -4.98
N GLN A 22 -16.82 -8.68 -5.28
CA GLN A 22 -17.08 -7.60 -6.22
C GLN A 22 -16.37 -6.31 -5.78
N HIS A 23 -15.62 -5.70 -6.69
CA HIS A 23 -14.80 -4.51 -6.45
C HIS A 23 -13.69 -4.69 -5.39
N GLY A 24 -13.41 -5.93 -4.97
CA GLY A 24 -12.33 -6.22 -4.02
C GLY A 24 -10.98 -5.83 -4.61
N LEU A 25 -10.20 -5.06 -3.87
CA LEU A 25 -8.82 -4.76 -4.23
C LEU A 25 -7.93 -5.86 -3.66
N PRO A 26 -7.22 -6.68 -4.46
CA PRO A 26 -6.25 -7.62 -3.93
C PRO A 26 -5.13 -6.87 -3.21
N LEU A 27 -4.72 -7.36 -2.05
CA LEU A 27 -3.69 -6.77 -1.20
C LEU A 27 -2.69 -7.83 -0.73
N GLU A 28 -1.42 -7.46 -0.67
CA GLU A 28 -0.37 -8.25 -0.04
C GLU A 28 0.07 -7.65 1.29
N ILE A 29 0.53 -8.50 2.22
CA ILE A 29 1.11 -8.03 3.49
C ILE A 29 2.21 -7.02 3.22
N GLY A 30 2.15 -5.89 3.93
CA GLY A 30 3.13 -4.81 3.80
C GLY A 30 2.93 -3.89 2.61
N ASP A 31 1.85 -4.06 1.83
CA ASP A 31 1.41 -3.03 0.89
C ASP A 31 0.99 -1.77 1.63
N THR A 32 1.23 -0.63 0.99
CA THR A 32 0.85 0.68 1.48
C THR A 32 -0.36 1.17 0.70
N VAL A 33 -1.41 1.57 1.41
CA VAL A 33 -2.70 1.99 0.81
C VAL A 33 -3.03 3.42 1.17
N GLN A 34 -3.60 4.14 0.20
CA GLN A 34 -4.32 5.37 0.45
C GLN A 34 -5.81 5.07 0.57
N ILE A 35 -6.41 5.52 1.67
CA ILE A 35 -7.83 5.32 1.96
C ILE A 35 -8.59 6.59 1.59
N LEU A 36 -9.65 6.43 0.81
CA LEU A 36 -10.48 7.52 0.32
C LEU A 36 -11.79 7.62 1.08
N GLU A 37 -12.43 6.48 1.31
CA GLU A 37 -13.76 6.38 1.88
C GLU A 37 -13.86 5.15 2.79
N LYS A 38 -14.84 5.16 3.69
CA LYS A 38 -15.18 4.04 4.56
C LYS A 38 -16.66 3.74 4.58
N CYS A 39 -17.01 2.48 4.80
CA CYS A 39 -18.37 2.02 5.01
C CYS A 39 -18.33 0.74 5.86
N GLU A 40 -18.91 0.76 7.07
CA GLU A 40 -19.20 -0.45 7.89
C GLU A 40 -18.11 -1.54 7.87
N GLY A 41 -16.91 -1.22 8.38
CA GLY A 41 -15.81 -2.20 8.45
C GLY A 41 -15.06 -2.42 7.12
N TRP A 42 -15.38 -1.64 6.09
CA TRP A 42 -14.66 -1.61 4.81
C TRP A 42 -14.05 -0.25 4.55
N TYR A 43 -12.89 -0.28 3.91
CA TYR A 43 -12.29 0.88 3.26
C TYR A 43 -12.38 0.75 1.75
N ARG A 44 -12.40 1.90 1.08
CA ARG A 44 -12.22 2.02 -0.36
C ARG A 44 -11.00 2.90 -0.61
N GLY A 45 -10.12 2.43 -1.49
CA GLY A 45 -8.83 3.07 -1.70
C GLY A 45 -8.06 2.43 -2.85
N PHE A 46 -6.76 2.66 -2.85
CA PHE A 46 -5.81 2.10 -3.81
C PHE A 46 -4.45 1.84 -3.15
N ILE A 47 -3.65 0.97 -3.76
CA ILE A 47 -2.26 0.75 -3.37
C ILE A 47 -1.44 1.92 -3.91
N LEU A 48 -0.58 2.53 -3.09
CA LEU A 48 0.22 3.71 -3.47
C LEU A 48 1.09 3.48 -4.71
N LYS A 49 1.58 2.25 -4.90
CA LYS A 49 2.35 1.83 -6.08
C LYS A 49 1.53 1.73 -7.36
N ASN A 50 0.20 1.63 -7.26
CA ASN A 50 -0.71 1.51 -8.40
C ASN A 50 -2.03 2.29 -8.16
N PRO A 51 -1.98 3.64 -8.21
CA PRO A 51 -3.12 4.49 -7.86
C PRO A 51 -4.30 4.43 -8.84
N ASN A 52 -4.08 3.86 -10.03
CA ASN A 52 -5.11 3.74 -11.07
C ASN A 52 -6.14 2.65 -10.75
N VAL A 53 -5.79 1.68 -9.90
CA VAL A 53 -6.67 0.57 -9.53
C VAL A 53 -7.27 0.83 -8.15
N LYS A 54 -8.57 1.12 -8.12
CA LYS A 54 -9.32 1.37 -6.88
C LYS A 54 -10.21 0.18 -6.57
N GLY A 55 -10.36 -0.12 -5.29
CA GLY A 55 -11.29 -1.13 -4.83
C GLY A 55 -11.49 -1.08 -3.32
N ILE A 56 -12.18 -2.10 -2.80
CA ILE A 56 -12.57 -2.20 -1.39
C ILE A 56 -11.78 -3.29 -0.68
N PHE A 57 -11.53 -3.09 0.61
CA PHE A 57 -10.81 -4.02 1.47
C PHE A 57 -11.25 -3.89 2.94
N PRO A 58 -11.15 -4.96 3.76
CA PRO A 58 -11.56 -4.91 5.16
C PRO A 58 -10.72 -3.92 5.95
N SER A 59 -11.36 -3.08 6.77
CA SER A 59 -10.64 -2.11 7.60
C SER A 59 -9.77 -2.78 8.67
N SER A 60 -10.19 -3.94 9.18
CA SER A 60 -9.46 -4.72 10.17
C SER A 60 -8.13 -5.28 9.67
N TYR A 61 -7.90 -5.27 8.35
CA TYR A 61 -6.67 -5.77 7.74
C TYR A 61 -5.63 -4.65 7.59
N ILE A 62 -5.98 -3.42 7.96
CA ILE A 62 -5.16 -2.25 7.73
C ILE A 62 -4.71 -1.65 9.06
N HIS A 63 -3.39 -1.52 9.22
CA HIS A 63 -2.81 -0.71 10.27
C HIS A 63 -2.71 0.74 9.80
N LEU A 64 -3.47 1.63 10.42
CA LEU A 64 -3.43 3.05 10.11
C LEU A 64 -2.11 3.67 10.54
N LYS A 65 -1.57 4.54 9.69
CA LYS A 65 -0.31 5.26 9.96
C LYS A 65 -0.48 6.74 9.69
N ASN A 66 0.32 7.54 10.38
CA ASN A 66 0.31 8.99 10.20
C ASN A 66 0.86 9.37 8.83
N ALA A 67 0.17 10.29 8.18
CA ALA A 67 0.55 10.87 6.91
C ALA A 67 0.25 12.37 6.88
N VAL A 68 1.10 13.15 6.24
CA VAL A 68 0.82 14.54 5.91
C VAL A 68 -0.02 14.57 4.64
N VAL A 69 -1.18 15.22 4.72
CA VAL A 69 -2.10 15.39 3.59
C VAL A 69 -1.90 16.78 2.99
N LYS A 70 -1.55 16.84 1.70
CA LYS A 70 -1.47 18.07 0.91
C LYS A 70 -2.63 18.12 -0.10
N ASN A 71 -3.02 19.33 -0.51
CA ASN A 71 -4.01 19.56 -1.57
C ASN A 71 -5.36 18.85 -1.35
N LYS A 72 -5.94 18.96 -0.14
CA LYS A 72 -7.22 18.34 0.21
C LYS A 72 -8.27 18.55 -0.90
N GLY A 73 -8.99 17.49 -1.25
CA GLY A 73 -9.98 17.50 -2.34
C GLY A 73 -9.58 16.57 -3.49
N GLN A 74 -9.85 16.98 -4.73
CA GLN A 74 -9.68 16.13 -5.91
C GLN A 74 -8.23 15.71 -6.20
N PHE A 75 -7.25 16.50 -5.78
CA PHE A 75 -5.82 16.29 -6.01
C PHE A 75 -5.06 15.98 -4.73
N GLU A 76 -5.75 15.36 -3.76
CA GLU A 76 -5.19 15.05 -2.45
C GLU A 76 -3.95 14.15 -2.57
N THR A 77 -2.84 14.60 -1.97
CA THR A 77 -1.58 13.87 -1.91
C THR A 77 -1.32 13.44 -0.46
N VAL A 78 -1.12 12.14 -0.25
CA VAL A 78 -0.88 11.55 1.08
C VAL A 78 0.59 11.13 1.17
N ILE A 79 1.33 11.79 2.04
CA ILE A 79 2.78 11.55 2.23
C ILE A 79 2.99 10.91 3.59
N PRO A 80 3.51 9.66 3.68
CA PRO A 80 3.82 9.01 4.95
C PRO A 80 4.76 9.88 5.80
N VAL A 81 4.55 9.91 7.13
CA VAL A 81 5.42 10.64 8.08
C VAL A 81 6.68 9.85 8.44
N GLU A 82 6.84 8.64 7.91
CA GLU A 82 8.03 7.82 8.15
C GLU A 82 9.29 8.54 7.70
N ASP A 83 10.39 8.29 8.42
CA ASP A 83 11.70 8.85 8.08
C ASP A 83 12.04 8.50 6.63
N SER A 84 12.48 9.50 5.85
CA SER A 84 12.88 9.32 4.46
C SER A 84 13.96 8.26 4.33
N VAL A 85 14.88 8.17 5.30
CA VAL A 85 15.94 7.15 5.32
C VAL A 85 15.34 5.75 5.48
N ILE A 86 14.37 5.57 6.38
CA ILE A 86 13.69 4.28 6.55
C ILE A 86 12.95 3.89 5.28
N THR A 87 12.28 4.86 4.65
CA THR A 87 11.52 4.65 3.40
C THR A 87 12.45 4.25 2.26
N GLU A 88 13.60 4.91 2.12
CA GLU A 88 14.62 4.62 1.11
C GLU A 88 15.24 3.25 1.34
N MET A 89 15.70 2.95 2.56
CA MET A 89 16.24 1.64 2.92
C MET A 89 15.24 0.51 2.64
N THR A 90 13.97 0.70 2.99
CA THR A 90 12.90 -0.28 2.74
C THR A 90 12.66 -0.49 1.25
N SER A 91 12.72 0.58 0.46
CA SER A 91 12.53 0.50 -1.00
C SER A 91 13.70 -0.22 -1.66
N THR A 92 14.93 0.15 -1.31
CA THR A 92 16.16 -0.48 -1.81
C THR A 92 16.18 -1.99 -1.53
N LEU A 93 15.83 -2.41 -0.30
CA LEU A 93 15.74 -3.82 0.05
C LEU A 93 14.68 -4.59 -0.75
N ARG A 94 13.54 -3.96 -1.08
CA ARG A 94 12.51 -4.58 -1.92
C ARG A 94 12.98 -4.75 -3.36
N ASP A 95 13.65 -3.73 -3.92
CA ASP A 95 14.17 -3.76 -5.28
C ASP A 95 15.27 -4.82 -5.41
N TRP A 96 16.20 -4.88 -4.46
CA TRP A 96 17.21 -5.94 -4.39
C TRP A 96 16.59 -7.32 -4.22
N GLY A 97 15.56 -7.47 -3.37
CA GLY A 97 14.84 -8.73 -3.22
C GLY A 97 14.19 -9.21 -4.53
N ALA A 98 13.69 -8.31 -5.36
CA ALA A 98 13.17 -8.66 -6.68
C ALA A 98 14.30 -9.08 -7.65
N MET A 99 15.42 -8.35 -7.66
CA MET A 99 16.59 -8.70 -8.47
C MET A 99 17.16 -10.06 -8.08
N TRP A 100 17.33 -10.33 -6.78
CA TRP A 100 17.83 -11.61 -6.28
C TRP A 100 16.97 -12.79 -6.70
N LYS A 101 15.64 -12.65 -6.68
CA LYS A 101 14.75 -13.71 -7.19
C LYS A 101 14.99 -13.99 -8.67
N GLN A 102 15.21 -12.95 -9.49
CA GLN A 102 15.50 -13.11 -10.90
C GLN A 102 16.85 -13.80 -11.13
N LEU A 103 17.90 -13.36 -10.41
CA LEU A 103 19.25 -13.94 -10.49
C LEU A 103 19.24 -15.41 -10.05
N TYR A 104 18.52 -15.74 -8.98
CA TYR A 104 18.35 -17.12 -8.52
C TYR A 104 17.72 -18.01 -9.58
N VAL A 105 16.63 -17.56 -10.22
CA VAL A 105 15.96 -18.32 -11.30
C VAL A 105 16.85 -18.47 -12.52
N LYS A 106 17.66 -17.45 -12.86
CA LYS A 106 18.63 -17.49 -13.96
C LYS A 106 19.91 -18.26 -13.64
N ASN A 107 20.10 -18.69 -12.38
CA ASN A 107 21.31 -19.34 -11.88
C ASN A 107 22.58 -18.47 -12.06
N GLU A 108 22.46 -17.15 -11.96
CA GLU A 108 23.56 -16.18 -12.07
C GLU A 108 24.16 -15.87 -10.69
N GLY A 109 24.66 -16.91 -10.02
CA GLY A 109 25.17 -16.90 -8.64
C GLY A 109 26.31 -15.93 -8.36
N ASP A 110 27.09 -15.56 -9.38
CA ASP A 110 28.27 -14.71 -9.22
C ASP A 110 27.92 -13.23 -8.98
N LEU A 111 26.67 -12.83 -9.29
CA LEU A 111 26.17 -11.46 -9.11
C LEU A 111 25.57 -11.22 -7.71
N PHE A 112 25.70 -12.18 -6.79
CA PHE A 112 25.23 -12.05 -5.40
C PHE A 112 26.27 -11.40 -4.45
N HIS A 113 27.45 -11.04 -4.96
CA HIS A 113 28.58 -10.51 -4.18
C HIS A 113 28.65 -8.98 -4.15
#